data_AF-A0AAX0S4J4-F1
#
_entry.id   AF-A0AAX0S4J4-F1
#
_cell.length_a   1.000
_cell.length_b   1.000
_cell.length_c   1.000
_cell.angle_alpha   90.00
_cell.angle_beta   90.00
_cell.angle_gamma   90.00
#
_symmetry.space_group_name_H-M   'P 1'
#
loop_
_entity.id
_entity.type
_entity.pdbx_description
1 polymer ?
#
loop_
_entity_poly.entity_id
_entity_poly.type
_entity_poly.pdbx_seq_one_letter_code
_entity_poly.pdbx_strand_id
1 'polypeptide(L)'
;MKGGIILREQLKQLLQERVECYTSDTQERDEIKLHLKKELMRNRSTEIVRVNAAGKVHSKRKEEKDTVLTYKVHLQYLLKQEDSFYIEEEMEEREARFRDGYLIDERDLVPSFEPEEVPPKWEEGSERLSYKYDRMKAVQYAERWWNEFNPAYHKFTDDCTNFISQCLHAGGIPMWGAPNKNKGWWIRGKSWSYTWTTAHSLYNLLASGKGIQTKRLETAEEMDIGDIMCIDFEGNGRFDHNLIVTAKDQNGMPLVNAHTMNSRHRYWTYEDSSRYTPNIVYKFFSILDGV
;
A
#
# COMPACT_ATOMS: atom_id res chain seq x y z
N MET A 1 -29.44 9.98 22.17
CA MET A 1 -28.33 9.22 22.79
C MET A 1 -28.47 7.69 22.63
N LYS A 2 -29.63 7.06 22.87
CA LYS A 2 -29.80 5.59 22.76
C LYS A 2 -29.48 4.99 21.37
N GLY A 3 -29.92 5.61 20.27
CA GLY A 3 -29.69 5.09 18.92
C GLY A 3 -28.21 5.03 18.50
N GLY A 4 -27.36 5.95 18.98
CA GLY A 4 -25.92 5.93 18.66
C GLY A 4 -25.16 4.78 19.32
N ILE A 5 -25.61 4.34 20.50
CA ILE A 5 -25.02 3.21 21.23
C ILE A 5 -25.30 1.90 20.48
N ILE A 6 -26.53 1.75 19.96
CA ILE A 6 -26.95 0.55 19.22
C ILE A 6 -26.13 0.35 17.92
N LEU A 7 -25.85 1.43 17.19
CA LEU A 7 -25.01 1.37 15.97
C LEU A 7 -23.57 0.97 16.30
N ARG A 8 -23.00 1.56 17.36
CA ARG A 8 -21.62 1.32 17.79
C ARG A 8 -21.40 -0.12 18.22
N GLU A 9 -22.30 -0.70 19.01
CA GLU A 9 -22.17 -2.08 19.46
C GLU A 9 -22.28 -3.07 18.29
N GLN A 10 -23.15 -2.83 17.31
CA GLN A 10 -23.22 -3.64 16.10
C GLN A 10 -21.92 -3.59 15.27
N LEU A 11 -21.31 -2.40 15.09
CA LEU A 11 -20.01 -2.31 14.42
C LEU A 11 -18.90 -3.01 15.19
N LYS A 12 -18.92 -2.90 16.52
CA LYS A 12 -17.93 -3.55 17.39
C LYS A 12 -18.06 -5.08 17.30
N GLN A 13 -19.29 -5.60 17.33
CA GLN A 13 -19.56 -7.01 17.15
C GLN A 13 -19.11 -7.50 15.77
N LEU A 14 -19.44 -6.76 14.70
CA LEU A 14 -19.01 -7.10 13.34
C LEU A 14 -17.49 -7.17 13.20
N LEU A 15 -16.77 -6.21 13.80
CA LEU A 15 -15.31 -6.22 13.80
C LEU A 15 -14.74 -7.38 14.62
N GLN A 16 -15.37 -7.73 15.74
CA GLN A 16 -14.98 -8.86 16.57
C GLN A 16 -15.14 -10.18 15.80
N GLU A 17 -16.30 -10.39 15.17
CA GLU A 17 -16.56 -11.57 14.33
C GLU A 17 -15.56 -11.67 13.16
N ARG A 18 -15.21 -10.54 12.54
CA ARG A 18 -14.20 -10.50 11.47
C ARG A 18 -12.82 -10.95 11.95
N VAL A 19 -12.33 -10.44 13.08
CA VAL A 19 -10.99 -10.82 13.57
C VAL A 19 -10.91 -12.29 13.99
N GLU A 20 -12.01 -12.85 14.51
CA GLU A 20 -12.07 -14.26 14.90
C GLU A 20 -11.94 -15.21 13.70
N CYS A 21 -12.47 -14.82 12.53
CA CYS A 21 -12.39 -15.61 11.29
C CYS A 21 -10.95 -15.79 10.76
N TYR A 22 -10.03 -14.88 11.08
CA TYR A 22 -8.62 -15.01 10.70
C TYR A 22 -7.89 -16.11 11.47
N THR A 23 -8.29 -16.34 12.73
CA THR A 23 -7.65 -17.31 13.63
C THR A 23 -8.42 -18.64 13.74
N SER A 24 -9.64 -18.70 13.21
CA SER A 24 -10.51 -19.87 13.26
C SER A 24 -10.48 -20.64 11.94
N ASP A 25 -10.37 -21.96 11.98
CA ASP A 25 -10.53 -22.83 10.81
C ASP A 25 -12.00 -23.22 10.54
N THR A 26 -12.91 -22.95 11.48
CA THR A 26 -14.32 -23.38 11.39
C THR A 26 -15.29 -22.23 11.14
N GLN A 27 -14.87 -20.99 11.39
CA GLN A 27 -15.66 -19.81 11.09
C GLN A 27 -15.31 -19.32 9.68
N GLU A 28 -16.31 -19.27 8.82
CA GLU A 28 -16.21 -18.74 7.47
C GLU A 28 -17.04 -17.48 7.34
N ARG A 29 -16.49 -16.50 6.63
CA ARG A 29 -17.17 -15.26 6.25
C ARG A 29 -16.92 -15.07 4.77
N ASP A 30 -17.95 -14.74 4.01
CA ASP A 30 -17.87 -14.53 2.56
C ASP A 30 -17.12 -13.22 2.23
N GLU A 31 -15.83 -13.19 2.54
CA GLU A 31 -14.89 -12.11 2.26
C GLU A 31 -13.67 -12.71 1.57
N ILE A 32 -13.53 -12.43 0.27
CA ILE A 32 -12.46 -12.97 -0.57
C ILE A 32 -11.07 -12.63 -0.01
N LYS A 33 -10.88 -11.41 0.49
CA LYS A 33 -9.61 -10.93 1.06
C LYS A 33 -9.17 -11.76 2.25
N LEU A 34 -10.10 -12.14 3.13
CA LEU A 34 -9.82 -12.98 4.30
C LEU A 34 -9.34 -14.37 3.87
N HIS A 35 -9.99 -14.96 2.87
CA HIS A 35 -9.60 -16.27 2.34
C HIS A 35 -8.21 -16.23 1.71
N LEU A 36 -7.94 -15.25 0.85
CA LEU A 36 -6.63 -15.08 0.23
C LEU A 36 -5.52 -14.85 1.27
N LYS A 37 -5.80 -14.08 2.33
CA LYS A 37 -4.87 -13.90 3.46
C LYS A 37 -4.51 -15.23 4.11
N LYS A 38 -5.50 -16.06 4.45
CA LYS A 38 -5.28 -17.35 5.10
C LYS A 38 -4.55 -18.34 4.18
N GLU A 39 -4.89 -18.34 2.90
CA GLU A 39 -4.21 -19.16 1.88
C GLU A 39 -2.74 -18.75 1.75
N LEU A 40 -2.46 -17.46 1.64
CA LEU A 40 -1.09 -16.92 1.59
C LEU A 40 -0.28 -17.35 2.82
N MET A 41 -0.86 -17.26 4.02
CA MET A 41 -0.19 -17.67 5.24
C MET A 41 0.11 -19.17 5.28
N ARG A 42 -0.85 -20.01 4.85
CA ARG A 42 -0.66 -21.47 4.71
C ARG A 42 0.47 -21.82 3.74
N ASN A 43 0.50 -21.18 2.56
CA ASN A 43 1.53 -21.40 1.54
C ASN A 43 2.95 -21.03 2.04
N ARG A 44 3.02 -20.09 3.00
CA ARG A 44 4.27 -19.61 3.61
C ARG A 44 4.63 -20.31 4.93
N SER A 45 3.90 -21.36 5.33
CA SER A 45 4.04 -21.97 6.66
C SER A 45 4.03 -20.94 7.80
N THR A 46 3.21 -19.90 7.65
CA THR A 46 3.08 -18.79 8.59
C THR A 46 1.72 -18.90 9.29
N GLU A 47 1.70 -18.71 10.61
CA GLU A 47 0.50 -18.76 11.43
C GLU A 47 0.04 -17.35 11.79
N ILE A 48 -1.25 -17.06 11.62
CA ILE A 48 -1.88 -15.86 12.21
C ILE A 48 -2.24 -16.20 13.66
N VAL A 49 -1.38 -15.82 14.60
CA VAL A 49 -1.55 -16.13 16.02
C VAL A 49 -2.67 -15.30 16.64
N ARG A 50 -2.77 -14.04 16.22
CA ARG A 50 -3.76 -13.10 16.74
C ARG A 50 -3.99 -11.97 15.76
N VAL A 51 -5.23 -11.49 15.68
CA VAL A 51 -5.58 -10.26 14.99
C VAL A 51 -6.20 -9.28 15.98
N ASN A 52 -5.72 -8.04 15.98
CA ASN A 52 -6.39 -6.93 16.65
C ASN A 52 -6.99 -5.98 15.61
N ALA A 53 -8.17 -5.45 15.89
CA ALA A 53 -8.82 -4.43 15.06
C ALA A 53 -9.19 -3.19 15.88
N ALA A 54 -8.92 -2.01 15.33
CA ALA A 54 -9.38 -0.75 15.88
C ALA A 54 -10.19 0.03 14.82
N GLY A 55 -11.48 0.27 15.10
CA GLY A 55 -12.38 1.01 14.23
C GLY A 55 -12.54 2.48 14.63
N LYS A 56 -12.50 3.40 13.67
CA LYS A 56 -12.77 4.84 13.86
C LYS A 56 -13.76 5.36 12.82
N VAL A 57 -14.97 5.67 13.25
CA VAL A 57 -15.98 6.36 12.43
C VAL A 57 -15.53 7.80 12.20
N HIS A 58 -15.52 8.23 10.95
CA HIS A 58 -15.16 9.60 10.59
C HIS A 58 -16.21 10.30 9.72
N SER A 59 -17.14 9.55 9.13
CA SER A 59 -18.30 10.11 8.43
C SER A 59 -19.59 9.45 8.87
N LYS A 60 -20.64 10.26 8.98
CA LYS A 60 -22.01 9.83 9.20
C LYS A 60 -22.93 10.66 8.32
N ARG A 61 -23.70 9.99 7.48
CA ARG A 61 -24.65 10.62 6.57
C ARG A 61 -26.00 9.92 6.60
N LYS A 62 -27.05 10.64 6.22
CA LYS A 62 -28.41 10.13 6.10
C LYS A 62 -28.74 10.00 4.62
N GLU A 63 -29.12 8.81 4.16
CA GLU A 63 -29.51 8.53 2.77
C GLU A 63 -30.92 7.93 2.79
N GLU A 64 -31.92 8.69 2.34
CA GLU A 64 -33.35 8.30 2.41
C GLU A 64 -33.75 7.73 3.79
N LYS A 65 -33.90 6.40 3.89
CA LYS A 65 -34.28 5.67 5.10
C LYS A 65 -33.07 5.22 5.92
N ASP A 66 -31.89 5.23 5.34
CA ASP A 66 -30.69 4.60 5.89
C ASP A 66 -29.79 5.63 6.57
N THR A 67 -29.05 5.17 7.57
CA THR A 67 -27.91 5.88 8.15
C THR A 67 -26.67 5.19 7.63
N VAL A 68 -25.79 5.93 6.98
CA VAL A 68 -24.54 5.38 6.44
C VAL A 68 -23.36 5.92 7.24
N LEU A 69 -22.52 5.01 7.72
CA LEU A 69 -21.30 5.31 8.44
C LEU A 69 -20.12 4.93 7.57
N THR A 70 -19.15 5.84 7.45
CA THR A 70 -17.83 5.53 6.89
C THR A 70 -16.82 5.54 8.02
N TYR A 71 -16.02 4.48 8.08
CA TYR A 71 -15.10 4.25 9.17
C TYR A 71 -13.81 3.59 8.69
N LYS A 72 -12.71 3.90 9.36
CA LYS A 72 -11.42 3.25 9.14
C LYS A 72 -11.25 2.09 10.11
N VAL A 73 -10.66 0.99 9.62
CA VAL A 73 -10.25 -0.13 10.46
C VAL A 73 -8.73 -0.25 10.35
N HIS A 74 -8.05 -0.24 11.49
CA HIS A 74 -6.65 -0.63 11.59
C HIS A 74 -6.60 -2.08 12.03
N LEU A 75 -6.08 -2.96 11.17
CA LEU A 75 -5.86 -4.37 11.46
C LEU A 75 -4.39 -4.61 11.76
N GLN A 76 -4.11 -5.35 12.83
CA GLN A 76 -2.76 -5.76 13.23
C GLN A 76 -2.73 -7.27 13.36
N TYR A 77 -1.90 -7.92 12.55
CA TYR A 77 -1.72 -9.36 12.52
C TYR A 77 -0.43 -9.71 13.25
N LEU A 78 -0.52 -10.43 14.36
CA LEU A 78 0.64 -11.08 14.97
C LEU A 78 0.88 -12.39 14.21
N LEU A 79 1.96 -12.41 13.43
CA LEU A 79 2.33 -13.52 12.58
C LEU A 79 3.49 -14.27 13.22
N LYS A 80 3.41 -15.61 13.19
CA LYS A 80 4.50 -16.50 13.59
C LYS A 80 4.98 -17.27 12.37
N GLN A 81 6.27 -17.21 12.11
CA GLN A 81 6.93 -17.96 11.05
C GLN A 81 8.14 -18.65 11.69
N GLU A 82 8.12 -19.98 11.69
CA GLU A 82 9.09 -20.80 12.44
C GLU A 82 9.14 -20.39 13.92
N ASP A 83 10.31 -19.98 14.41
CA ASP A 83 10.55 -19.55 15.79
C ASP A 83 10.46 -18.02 16.00
N SER A 84 10.09 -17.27 14.95
CA SER A 84 10.04 -15.80 14.99
C SER A 84 8.63 -15.24 14.87
N PHE A 85 8.45 -14.07 15.46
CA PHE A 85 7.21 -13.30 15.41
C PHE A 85 7.44 -11.96 14.74
N TYR A 86 6.48 -11.51 13.96
CA TYR A 86 6.45 -10.15 13.42
C TYR A 86 5.01 -9.65 13.34
N ILE A 87 4.86 -8.33 13.17
CA ILE A 87 3.56 -7.69 13.05
C ILE A 87 3.43 -7.16 11.63
N GLU A 88 2.37 -7.59 10.95
CA GLU A 88 1.88 -6.96 9.74
C GLU A 88 0.68 -6.07 10.08
N GLU A 89 0.59 -4.90 9.46
CA GLU A 89 -0.51 -3.94 9.71
C GLU A 89 -1.13 -3.46 8.41
N GLU A 90 -2.44 -3.20 8.42
CA GLU A 90 -3.14 -2.59 7.30
C GLU A 90 -4.27 -1.66 7.73
N MET A 91 -4.60 -0.72 6.86
CA MET A 91 -5.73 0.19 7.00
C MET A 91 -6.79 -0.13 5.96
N GLU A 92 -8.03 -0.34 6.41
CA GLU A 92 -9.21 -0.48 5.55
C GLU A 92 -10.13 0.73 5.72
N GLU A 93 -10.77 1.13 4.63
CA GLU A 93 -11.82 2.13 4.62
C GLU A 93 -13.14 1.40 4.37
N ARG A 94 -14.15 1.55 5.23
CA ARG A 94 -15.35 0.72 5.17
C ARG A 94 -16.62 1.52 5.31
N GLU A 95 -17.69 1.00 4.73
CA GLU A 95 -19.03 1.57 4.77
C GLU A 95 -20.02 0.60 5.40
N ALA A 96 -20.74 1.06 6.42
CA ALA A 96 -21.82 0.32 7.05
C ALA A 96 -23.14 1.07 6.90
N ARG A 97 -24.19 0.37 6.44
CA ARG A 97 -25.54 0.91 6.24
C ARG A 97 -26.49 0.37 7.28
N PHE A 98 -27.27 1.27 7.86
CA PHE A 98 -28.22 0.94 8.92
C PHE A 98 -29.62 1.42 8.57
N ARG A 99 -30.62 0.56 8.73
CA ARG A 99 -32.04 0.87 8.56
C ARG A 99 -32.77 0.61 9.87
N ASP A 100 -33.55 1.60 10.32
CA ASP A 100 -34.31 1.53 11.57
C ASP A 100 -33.46 1.13 12.80
N GLY A 101 -32.16 1.45 12.79
CA GLY A 101 -31.21 1.16 13.86
C GLY A 101 -30.44 -0.16 13.72
N TYR A 102 -30.73 -0.97 12.70
CA TYR A 102 -30.10 -2.27 12.47
C TYR A 102 -29.15 -2.23 11.27
N LEU A 103 -28.01 -2.90 11.38
CA LEU A 103 -27.07 -3.08 10.29
C LEU A 103 -27.72 -3.92 9.19
N ILE A 104 -27.70 -3.43 7.94
CA ILE A 104 -28.30 -4.13 6.79
C ILE A 104 -27.29 -4.46 5.70
N ASP A 105 -26.16 -3.75 5.65
CA ASP A 105 -25.10 -3.95 4.67
C ASP A 105 -23.79 -3.38 5.22
N GLU A 106 -22.68 -4.03 4.87
CA GLU A 106 -21.35 -3.59 5.24
C GLU A 106 -20.33 -4.05 4.21
N ARG A 107 -19.48 -3.13 3.75
CA ARG A 107 -18.52 -3.40 2.68
C ARG A 107 -17.22 -2.64 2.86
N ASP A 108 -16.15 -3.24 2.33
CA ASP A 108 -14.89 -2.55 2.09
C ASP A 108 -15.06 -1.51 0.98
N LEU A 109 -14.49 -0.32 1.18
CA LEU A 109 -14.43 0.75 0.20
C LEU A 109 -13.04 0.74 -0.44
N VAL A 110 -12.88 -0.14 -1.42
CA VAL A 110 -11.67 -0.16 -2.24
C VAL A 110 -11.62 1.14 -3.09
N PRO A 111 -10.50 1.88 -3.10
CA PRO A 111 -10.35 3.05 -3.93
C PRO A 111 -10.67 2.77 -5.41
N SER A 112 -11.26 3.72 -6.11
CA SER A 112 -11.40 3.64 -7.56
C SER A 112 -10.02 3.78 -8.20
N PHE A 113 -9.55 2.72 -8.85
CA PHE A 113 -8.35 2.77 -9.68
C PHE A 113 -8.73 3.32 -11.04
N GLU A 114 -8.76 4.65 -11.16
CA GLU A 114 -8.88 5.25 -12.48
C GLU A 114 -7.61 4.97 -13.29
N PRO A 115 -7.70 4.73 -14.61
CA PRO A 115 -6.52 4.57 -15.44
C PRO A 115 -5.68 5.85 -15.32
N GLU A 116 -4.52 5.79 -14.66
CA GLU A 116 -3.68 6.99 -14.57
C GLU A 116 -3.33 7.46 -15.99
N GLU A 117 -3.39 8.77 -16.21
CA GLU A 117 -2.96 9.37 -17.48
C GLU A 117 -1.54 8.89 -17.83
N VAL A 118 -1.41 8.22 -18.98
CA VAL A 118 -0.09 7.90 -19.53
C VAL A 118 0.41 9.17 -20.21
N PRO A 119 1.59 9.70 -19.84
CA PRO A 119 2.15 10.80 -20.59
C PRO A 119 2.34 10.38 -22.05
N PRO A 120 1.91 11.18 -23.04
CA PRO A 120 1.95 10.81 -24.45
C PRO A 120 3.37 10.57 -24.97
N LYS A 121 4.38 11.12 -24.29
CA LYS A 121 5.80 10.81 -24.48
C LYS A 121 6.59 11.28 -23.26
N TRP A 122 7.28 10.37 -22.58
CA TRP A 122 8.26 10.76 -21.56
C TRP A 122 9.47 11.41 -22.24
N GLU A 123 9.85 12.59 -21.77
CA GLU A 123 11.08 13.26 -22.21
C GLU A 123 12.21 12.90 -21.27
N GLU A 124 13.18 12.15 -21.79
CA GLU A 124 14.42 11.87 -21.06
C GLU A 124 15.09 13.19 -20.67
N GLY A 125 15.17 13.47 -19.36
CA GLY A 125 16.04 14.51 -18.86
C GLY A 125 17.39 13.94 -18.44
N SER A 126 18.45 14.60 -18.87
CA SER A 126 19.84 14.14 -18.74
C SER A 126 20.57 14.72 -17.52
N GLU A 127 19.86 15.35 -16.58
CA GLU A 127 20.48 15.93 -15.39
C GLU A 127 20.81 14.83 -14.38
N ARG A 128 22.01 14.25 -14.51
CA ARG A 128 22.60 13.41 -13.47
C ARG A 128 22.98 14.30 -12.30
N LEU A 129 22.15 14.28 -11.26
CA LEU A 129 22.49 14.87 -9.99
C LEU A 129 23.28 13.86 -9.17
N SER A 130 24.42 14.28 -8.62
CA SER A 130 25.15 13.49 -7.64
C SER A 130 24.37 13.45 -6.33
N TYR A 131 24.25 12.28 -5.73
CA TYR A 131 23.54 12.09 -4.47
C TYR A 131 24.03 10.83 -3.76
N LYS A 132 23.77 10.73 -2.45
CA LYS A 132 23.98 9.51 -1.68
C LYS A 132 22.64 9.01 -1.18
N TYR A 133 22.31 7.74 -1.45
CA TYR A 133 21.06 7.15 -1.04
C TYR A 133 21.21 6.49 0.34
N ASP A 134 20.54 7.06 1.32
CA ASP A 134 20.41 6.53 2.67
C ASP A 134 19.15 5.66 2.74
N ARG A 135 19.34 4.36 2.49
CA ARG A 135 18.29 3.34 2.57
C ARG A 135 17.53 3.40 3.89
N MET A 136 18.24 3.62 5.00
CA MET A 136 17.63 3.60 6.32
C MET A 136 16.73 4.83 6.54
N LYS A 137 17.07 6.00 6.00
CA LYS A 137 16.15 7.15 6.01
C LYS A 137 14.91 6.93 5.16
N ALA A 138 15.04 6.27 4.01
CA ALA A 138 13.88 5.91 3.19
C ALA A 138 12.95 4.95 3.94
N VAL A 139 13.51 3.93 4.60
CA VAL A 139 12.76 2.99 5.44
C VAL A 139 12.12 3.69 6.64
N GLN A 140 12.86 4.53 7.37
CA GLN A 140 12.30 5.31 8.49
C GLN A 140 11.15 6.21 8.06
N TYR A 141 11.24 6.80 6.87
CA TYR A 141 10.13 7.57 6.30
C TYR A 141 8.92 6.68 6.02
N ALA A 142 9.14 5.54 5.38
CA ALA A 142 8.09 4.57 5.10
C ALA A 142 7.42 4.05 6.38
N GLU A 143 8.19 3.75 7.42
CA GLU A 143 7.71 3.34 8.74
C GLU A 143 6.96 4.46 9.47
N ARG A 144 7.30 5.72 9.22
CA ARG A 144 6.61 6.86 9.85
C ARG A 144 5.25 7.12 9.21
N TRP A 145 5.16 7.00 7.89
CA TRP A 145 4.02 7.46 7.11
C TRP A 145 3.15 6.35 6.54
N TRP A 146 3.46 5.06 6.77
CA TRP A 146 2.71 3.95 6.15
C TRP A 146 1.17 4.03 6.30
N ASN A 147 0.64 4.61 7.38
CA ASN A 147 -0.81 4.71 7.67
C ASN A 147 -1.38 6.14 7.59
N GLU A 148 -0.57 7.14 7.25
CA GLU A 148 -0.97 8.56 7.22
C GLU A 148 -0.29 9.31 6.07
N PHE A 149 -0.89 10.43 5.64
CA PHE A 149 -0.29 11.26 4.60
C PHE A 149 0.62 12.31 5.22
N ASN A 150 1.83 12.48 4.70
CA ASN A 150 2.70 13.57 5.12
C ASN A 150 2.12 14.92 4.65
N PRO A 151 1.76 15.84 5.58
CA PRO A 151 1.15 17.13 5.22
C PRO A 151 2.10 18.08 4.46
N ALA A 152 3.39 17.77 4.37
CA ALA A 152 4.34 18.51 3.54
C ALA A 152 4.11 18.31 2.03
N TYR A 153 3.39 17.26 1.64
CA TYR A 153 3.15 16.89 0.25
C TYR A 153 1.66 17.00 -0.11
N HIS A 154 1.38 17.10 -1.41
CA HIS A 154 0.01 16.98 -1.90
C HIS A 154 -0.52 15.57 -1.61
N LYS A 155 -1.78 15.50 -1.16
CA LYS A 155 -2.47 14.24 -0.92
C LYS A 155 -3.19 13.79 -2.18
N PHE A 156 -2.94 12.56 -2.61
CA PHE A 156 -3.63 11.93 -3.74
C PHE A 156 -4.60 10.85 -3.24
N THR A 157 -5.54 10.47 -4.11
CA THR A 157 -6.44 9.32 -3.86
C THR A 157 -5.71 8.01 -4.17
N ASP A 158 -5.06 7.92 -5.34
CA ASP A 158 -4.06 6.90 -5.62
C ASP A 158 -2.68 7.47 -5.28
N ASP A 159 -2.10 6.97 -4.20
CA ASP A 159 -0.97 7.60 -3.53
C ASP A 159 0.28 6.72 -3.50
N CYS A 160 0.23 5.51 -4.07
CA CYS A 160 1.34 4.57 -4.03
C CYS A 160 2.65 5.21 -4.53
N THR A 161 2.65 5.75 -5.74
CA THR A 161 3.83 6.38 -6.35
C THR A 161 4.28 7.63 -5.61
N ASN A 162 3.33 8.45 -5.14
CA ASN A 162 3.66 9.66 -4.39
C ASN A 162 4.33 9.32 -3.05
N PHE A 163 3.83 8.31 -2.33
CA PHE A 163 4.45 7.79 -1.12
C PHE A 163 5.85 7.22 -1.38
N ILE A 164 6.01 6.40 -2.41
CA ILE A 164 7.33 5.85 -2.78
C ILE A 164 8.30 6.97 -3.17
N SER A 165 7.84 7.97 -3.92
CA SER A 165 8.67 9.11 -4.29
C SER A 165 9.11 9.92 -3.06
N GLN A 166 8.23 10.09 -2.07
CA GLN A 166 8.59 10.71 -0.81
C GLN A 166 9.63 9.87 -0.02
N CYS A 167 9.50 8.54 -0.01
CA CYS A 167 10.48 7.65 0.64
C CYS A 167 11.86 7.80 0.00
N LEU A 168 11.93 7.73 -1.34
CA LEU A 168 13.18 7.91 -2.09
C LEU A 168 13.80 9.29 -1.85
N HIS A 169 12.97 10.33 -1.80
CA HIS A 169 13.44 11.69 -1.53
C HIS A 169 13.95 11.86 -0.10
N ALA A 170 13.26 11.29 0.89
CA ALA A 170 13.73 11.26 2.27
C ALA A 170 15.03 10.46 2.42
N GLY A 171 15.25 9.46 1.58
CA GLY A 171 16.52 8.75 1.40
C GLY A 171 17.64 9.59 0.78
N GLY A 172 17.39 10.83 0.37
CA GLY A 172 18.43 11.76 -0.10
C GLY A 172 18.51 11.95 -1.61
N ILE A 173 17.60 11.36 -2.39
CA ILE A 173 17.56 11.57 -3.84
C ILE A 173 16.96 12.97 -4.14
N PRO A 174 17.69 13.87 -4.81
CA PRO A 174 17.20 15.20 -5.12
C PRO A 174 16.15 15.18 -6.23
N MET A 175 15.16 16.08 -6.13
CA MET A 175 14.21 16.32 -7.22
C MET A 175 14.86 17.08 -8.37
N TRP A 176 14.44 16.83 -9.61
CA TRP A 176 15.02 17.47 -10.80
C TRP A 176 14.01 17.56 -11.96
N GLY A 177 14.34 18.38 -12.98
CA GLY A 177 13.57 18.49 -14.22
C GLY A 177 12.26 19.32 -14.15
N ALA A 178 11.99 19.97 -13.03
CA ALA A 178 10.87 20.91 -12.90
C ALA A 178 11.02 22.13 -13.85
N PRO A 179 9.91 22.72 -14.35
CA PRO A 179 8.51 22.45 -14.03
C PRO A 179 7.74 21.67 -15.12
N ASN A 180 8.43 21.02 -16.07
CA ASN A 180 7.75 20.23 -17.10
C ASN A 180 7.22 18.92 -16.50
N LYS A 181 5.91 18.64 -16.63
CA LYS A 181 5.31 17.42 -16.06
C LYS A 181 5.77 16.12 -16.75
N ASN A 182 6.16 16.20 -18.01
CA ASN A 182 6.61 15.06 -18.83
C ASN A 182 8.12 14.76 -18.65
N LYS A 183 8.82 15.56 -17.84
CA LYS A 183 10.27 15.47 -17.61
C LYS A 183 10.56 15.53 -16.11
N GLY A 184 11.66 14.90 -15.70
CA GLY A 184 12.12 15.02 -14.31
C GLY A 184 11.53 14.00 -13.37
N TRP A 185 11.74 14.27 -12.09
CA TRP A 185 11.13 13.61 -10.95
C TRP A 185 11.02 14.64 -9.83
N TRP A 186 9.83 15.23 -9.66
CA TRP A 186 9.64 16.37 -8.78
C TRP A 186 8.17 16.61 -8.39
N ILE A 187 7.99 17.24 -7.23
CA ILE A 187 6.74 17.85 -6.77
C ILE A 187 7.03 19.21 -6.15
N ARG A 188 6.23 20.23 -6.48
CA ARG A 188 6.32 21.60 -5.94
C ARG A 188 4.93 22.19 -5.79
N GLY A 189 4.47 22.32 -4.55
CA GLY A 189 3.14 22.87 -4.24
C GLY A 189 2.03 22.03 -4.88
N LYS A 190 1.32 22.61 -5.86
CA LYS A 190 0.23 21.94 -6.60
C LYS A 190 0.63 21.49 -8.01
N SER A 191 1.92 21.30 -8.27
CA SER A 191 2.44 20.84 -9.56
C SER A 191 3.50 19.76 -9.36
N TRP A 192 3.57 18.78 -10.26
CA TRP A 192 4.41 17.58 -10.14
C TRP A 192 4.65 16.96 -11.52
N SER A 193 5.70 16.14 -11.64
CA SER A 193 5.92 15.26 -12.79
C SER A 193 5.09 13.99 -12.71
N TYR A 194 4.79 13.38 -13.85
CA TYR A 194 4.14 12.07 -13.90
C TYR A 194 4.98 11.00 -13.18
N THR A 195 6.30 11.03 -13.33
CA THR A 195 7.23 10.13 -12.63
C THR A 195 7.16 10.21 -11.10
N TRP A 196 6.65 11.31 -10.52
CA TRP A 196 6.47 11.44 -9.07
C TRP A 196 5.17 10.81 -8.58
N THR A 197 4.11 10.78 -9.41
CA THR A 197 2.74 10.44 -8.98
C THR A 197 2.13 9.24 -9.69
N THR A 198 2.71 8.77 -10.79
CA THR A 198 2.12 7.76 -11.70
C THR A 198 2.96 6.49 -11.73
N ALA A 199 2.37 5.35 -11.38
CA ALA A 199 3.11 4.11 -11.10
C ALA A 199 3.91 3.61 -12.31
N HIS A 200 3.29 3.62 -13.49
CA HIS A 200 3.96 3.24 -14.73
C HIS A 200 5.08 4.21 -15.12
N SER A 201 4.92 5.51 -14.81
CA SER A 201 5.96 6.51 -15.10
C SER A 201 7.16 6.36 -14.17
N LEU A 202 6.94 6.07 -12.88
CA LEU A 202 8.04 5.76 -11.96
C LEU A 202 8.75 4.48 -12.35
N TYR A 203 8.03 3.42 -12.75
CA TYR A 203 8.63 2.22 -13.31
C TYR A 203 9.57 2.54 -14.49
N ASN A 204 9.11 3.32 -15.48
CA ASN A 204 9.94 3.68 -16.64
C ASN A 204 11.19 4.45 -16.23
N LEU A 205 11.07 5.36 -15.24
CA LEU A 205 12.21 6.07 -14.67
C LEU A 205 13.23 5.11 -14.05
N LEU A 206 12.77 4.23 -13.15
CA LEU A 206 13.62 3.24 -12.48
C LEU A 206 14.25 2.26 -13.48
N ALA A 207 13.51 1.82 -14.49
CA ALA A 207 14.01 0.94 -15.54
C ALA A 207 15.09 1.59 -16.42
N SER A 208 15.00 2.91 -16.61
CA SER A 208 16.00 3.66 -17.38
C SER A 208 17.33 3.87 -16.64
N GLY A 209 17.31 3.83 -15.29
CA GLY A 209 18.45 4.19 -14.44
C GLY A 209 18.90 5.66 -14.58
N LYS A 210 18.11 6.52 -15.25
CA LYS A 210 18.41 7.94 -15.48
C LYS A 210 17.78 8.78 -14.39
N GLY A 211 18.55 9.70 -13.80
CA GLY A 211 18.10 10.57 -12.70
C GLY A 211 17.99 9.86 -11.35
N ILE A 212 17.44 8.64 -11.32
CA ILE A 212 17.53 7.70 -10.20
C ILE A 212 18.34 6.50 -10.67
N GLN A 213 19.54 6.32 -10.12
CA GLN A 213 20.41 5.19 -10.43
C GLN A 213 19.85 3.92 -9.79
N THR A 214 19.70 2.88 -10.60
CA THR A 214 19.12 1.61 -10.19
C THR A 214 19.88 0.44 -10.81
N LYS A 215 19.80 -0.71 -10.15
CA LYS A 215 20.11 -2.01 -10.75
C LYS A 215 18.82 -2.83 -10.78
N ARG A 216 18.46 -3.38 -11.94
CA ARG A 216 17.38 -4.36 -12.02
C ARG A 216 17.84 -5.69 -11.39
N LEU A 217 16.97 -6.26 -10.56
CA LEU A 217 17.17 -7.56 -9.94
C LEU A 217 16.26 -8.60 -10.62
N GLU A 218 16.66 -9.87 -10.56
CA GLU A 218 15.91 -10.95 -11.19
C GLU A 218 14.88 -11.55 -10.24
N THR A 219 15.20 -11.62 -8.94
CA THR A 219 14.31 -12.20 -7.93
C THR A 219 14.07 -11.28 -6.74
N ALA A 220 13.00 -11.55 -5.97
CA ALA A 220 12.63 -10.77 -4.81
C ALA A 220 13.62 -10.96 -3.64
N GLU A 221 14.24 -12.14 -3.53
CA GLU A 221 15.26 -12.50 -2.53
C GLU A 221 16.47 -11.57 -2.58
N GLU A 222 16.84 -11.10 -3.78
CA GLU A 222 17.97 -10.19 -3.99
C GLU A 222 17.73 -8.77 -3.47
N MET A 223 16.46 -8.38 -3.27
CA MET A 223 16.13 -7.04 -2.82
C MET A 223 16.64 -6.78 -1.40
N ASP A 224 17.06 -5.56 -1.12
CA ASP A 224 17.40 -5.11 0.23
C ASP A 224 16.42 -4.03 0.70
N ILE A 225 16.46 -3.69 1.98
CA ILE A 225 15.62 -2.61 2.51
C ILE A 225 15.92 -1.29 1.79
N GLY A 226 14.88 -0.51 1.53
CA GLY A 226 14.94 0.71 0.72
C GLY A 226 14.90 0.49 -0.79
N ASP A 227 14.85 -0.76 -1.26
CA ASP A 227 14.66 -1.08 -2.68
C ASP A 227 13.18 -1.01 -3.08
N ILE A 228 12.94 -0.82 -4.39
CA ILE A 228 11.60 -0.58 -4.93
C ILE A 228 11.13 -1.75 -5.79
N MET A 229 9.88 -2.13 -5.59
CA MET A 229 9.18 -3.12 -6.41
C MET A 229 8.03 -2.45 -7.16
N CYS A 230 7.87 -2.78 -8.44
CA CYS A 230 6.76 -2.35 -9.27
C CYS A 230 5.90 -3.56 -9.65
N ILE A 231 4.58 -3.41 -9.52
CA ILE A 231 3.58 -4.44 -9.84
C ILE A 231 2.73 -3.98 -11.04
N ASP A 232 2.55 -4.87 -12.00
CA ASP A 232 1.53 -4.85 -13.05
C ASP A 232 0.54 -5.96 -12.68
N PHE A 233 -0.66 -5.59 -12.21
CA PHE A 233 -1.58 -6.57 -11.63
C PHE A 233 -2.17 -7.49 -12.69
N GLU A 234 -2.40 -6.98 -13.91
CA GLU A 234 -3.09 -7.69 -14.98
C GLU A 234 -2.13 -8.31 -16.01
N GLY A 235 -0.83 -8.04 -15.91
CA GLY A 235 0.21 -8.53 -16.83
C GLY A 235 0.11 -7.89 -18.23
N ASN A 236 -0.45 -6.70 -18.33
CA ASN A 236 -0.74 -6.04 -19.61
C ASN A 236 0.40 -5.10 -20.09
N GLY A 237 1.50 -5.02 -19.33
CA GLY A 237 2.65 -4.16 -19.58
C GLY A 237 2.56 -2.78 -18.93
N ARG A 238 1.45 -2.46 -18.28
CA ARG A 238 1.24 -1.24 -17.50
C ARG A 238 1.46 -1.54 -16.02
N PHE A 239 2.29 -0.75 -15.35
CA PHE A 239 2.54 -0.92 -13.92
C PHE A 239 1.59 -0.04 -13.13
N ASP A 240 0.96 -0.62 -12.12
CA ASP A 240 -0.14 -0.04 -11.37
C ASP A 240 0.20 0.30 -9.93
N HIS A 241 1.29 -0.28 -9.41
CA HIS A 241 1.61 -0.15 -8.01
C HIS A 241 3.11 -0.16 -7.77
N ASN A 242 3.54 0.61 -6.78
CA ASN A 242 4.93 0.68 -6.33
C ASN A 242 5.00 0.45 -4.82
N LEU A 243 6.02 -0.30 -4.42
CA LEU A 243 6.24 -0.76 -3.05
C LEU A 243 7.69 -0.47 -2.65
N ILE A 244 7.92 -0.23 -1.37
CA ILE A 244 9.26 -0.14 -0.79
C ILE A 244 9.49 -1.29 0.18
N VAL A 245 10.63 -1.95 0.07
CA VAL A 245 11.06 -2.99 1.02
C VAL A 245 11.50 -2.32 2.31
N THR A 246 10.90 -2.71 3.43
CA THR A 246 11.19 -2.13 4.76
C THR A 246 11.73 -3.15 5.75
N ALA A 247 11.49 -4.43 5.51
CA ALA A 247 12.04 -5.54 6.28
C ALA A 247 12.14 -6.80 5.41
N LYS A 248 12.66 -7.87 6.01
CA LYS A 248 12.64 -9.22 5.46
C LYS A 248 12.05 -10.19 6.48
N ASP A 249 11.35 -11.21 5.99
CA ASP A 249 10.88 -12.32 6.82
C ASP A 249 12.02 -13.32 7.11
N GLN A 250 11.73 -14.40 7.83
CA GLN A 250 12.77 -15.38 8.20
C GLN A 250 13.36 -16.12 7.00
N ASN A 251 12.61 -16.22 5.92
CA ASN A 251 13.08 -16.83 4.67
C ASN A 251 13.90 -15.85 3.82
N GLY A 252 14.15 -14.64 4.32
CA GLY A 252 14.86 -13.59 3.58
C GLY A 252 14.00 -12.91 2.50
N MET A 253 12.68 -13.13 2.52
CA MET A 253 11.76 -12.56 1.54
C MET A 253 11.33 -11.14 1.94
N PRO A 254 11.13 -10.23 0.98
CA PRO A 254 10.76 -8.85 1.30
C PRO A 254 9.42 -8.72 2.04
N LEU A 255 9.42 -7.85 3.04
CA LEU A 255 8.24 -7.26 3.65
C LEU A 255 8.19 -5.78 3.26
N VAL A 256 7.03 -5.31 2.83
CA VAL A 256 6.90 -4.00 2.18
C VAL A 256 5.92 -3.08 2.90
N ASN A 257 6.14 -1.78 2.73
CA ASN A 257 5.15 -0.75 3.06
C ASN A 257 4.65 -0.12 1.76
N ALA A 258 3.36 0.24 1.73
CA ALA A 258 2.73 0.87 0.57
C ALA A 258 1.49 1.67 0.94
N HIS A 259 1.04 2.50 0.00
CA HIS A 259 -0.16 3.35 0.10
C HIS A 259 -1.28 2.88 -0.84
N THR A 260 -2.37 3.67 -0.93
CA THR A 260 -3.65 3.38 -1.61
C THR A 260 -4.49 2.36 -0.84
N MET A 261 -3.92 1.20 -0.54
CA MET A 261 -4.36 0.31 0.54
C MET A 261 -3.22 0.22 1.56
N ASN A 262 -3.20 1.20 2.45
CA ASN A 262 -2.08 1.46 3.34
C ASN A 262 -1.73 0.21 4.16
N SER A 263 -0.49 -0.23 4.04
CA SER A 263 0.00 -1.45 4.69
C SER A 263 1.45 -1.31 5.12
N ARG A 264 1.81 -2.06 6.16
CA ARG A 264 3.13 -2.13 6.75
C ARG A 264 3.53 -3.59 6.96
N HIS A 265 4.74 -3.91 6.54
CA HIS A 265 5.34 -5.26 6.61
C HIS A 265 4.48 -6.32 5.94
N ARG A 266 3.76 -5.94 4.89
CA ARG A 266 2.97 -6.87 4.07
C ARG A 266 3.90 -7.75 3.26
N TYR A 267 3.53 -9.01 3.07
CA TYR A 267 4.31 -9.90 2.22
C TYR A 267 4.25 -9.45 0.75
N TRP A 268 5.41 -9.44 0.10
CA TRP A 268 5.62 -8.75 -1.17
C TRP A 268 4.79 -9.25 -2.36
N THR A 269 4.29 -10.49 -2.34
CA THR A 269 3.56 -11.07 -3.47
C THR A 269 2.18 -10.43 -3.67
N TYR A 270 1.63 -9.75 -2.67
CA TYR A 270 0.32 -9.09 -2.80
C TYR A 270 -0.82 -10.04 -3.24
N GLU A 271 -0.66 -11.35 -3.08
CA GLU A 271 -1.67 -12.37 -3.44
C GLU A 271 -2.94 -12.25 -2.60
N ASP A 272 -2.85 -11.62 -1.43
CA ASP A 272 -3.96 -11.26 -0.56
C ASP A 272 -4.62 -9.91 -0.92
N SER A 273 -4.26 -9.31 -2.06
CA SER A 273 -4.84 -8.05 -2.55
C SER A 273 -6.14 -8.29 -3.30
N SER A 274 -7.10 -7.38 -3.13
CA SER A 274 -8.33 -7.36 -3.94
C SER A 274 -8.07 -7.12 -5.43
N ARG A 275 -6.87 -6.65 -5.80
CA ARG A 275 -6.41 -6.49 -7.19
C ARG A 275 -5.59 -7.67 -7.72
N TYR A 276 -5.32 -8.69 -6.90
CA TYR A 276 -4.50 -9.82 -7.34
C TYR A 276 -5.11 -10.50 -8.57
N THR A 277 -4.26 -10.80 -9.55
CA THR A 277 -4.62 -11.70 -10.65
C THR A 277 -3.49 -12.71 -10.87
N PRO A 278 -3.80 -13.90 -11.43
CA PRO A 278 -2.76 -14.88 -11.78
C PRO A 278 -1.73 -14.39 -12.82
N ASN A 279 -2.02 -13.29 -13.52
CA ASN A 279 -1.13 -12.71 -14.54
C ASN A 279 -0.19 -11.65 -13.97
N ILE A 280 -0.17 -11.44 -12.65
CA ILE A 280 0.64 -10.42 -11.99
C ILE A 280 2.11 -10.49 -12.40
N VAL A 281 2.71 -9.33 -12.70
CA VAL A 281 4.11 -9.20 -13.10
C VAL A 281 4.84 -8.27 -12.15
N TYR A 282 6.02 -8.69 -11.71
CA TYR A 282 6.90 -7.92 -10.84
C TYR A 282 8.13 -7.40 -11.58
N LYS A 283 8.61 -6.24 -11.13
CA LYS A 283 9.93 -5.70 -11.45
C LYS A 283 10.61 -5.20 -10.18
N PHE A 284 11.84 -5.64 -9.97
CA PHE A 284 12.63 -5.38 -8.77
C PHE A 284 13.79 -4.45 -9.10
N PHE A 285 13.95 -3.39 -8.31
CA PHE A 285 15.00 -2.40 -8.51
C PHE A 285 15.76 -2.14 -7.21
N SER A 286 17.07 -2.44 -7.22
CA SER A 286 17.95 -1.94 -6.20
C SER A 286 18.30 -0.49 -6.45
N ILE A 287 18.13 0.36 -5.43
CA ILE A 287 18.46 1.78 -5.53
C ILE A 287 19.94 1.97 -5.19
N LEU A 288 20.64 2.68 -6.07
CA LEU A 288 22.08 2.93 -5.99
C LEU A 288 22.37 4.40 -5.66
N ASP A 289 23.57 4.64 -5.13
CA ASP A 289 24.11 5.99 -4.96
C ASP A 289 24.23 6.70 -6.33
N GLY A 290 24.02 8.01 -6.34
CA GLY A 290 24.17 8.86 -7.51
C GLY A 290 25.60 9.32 -7.69
N VAL A 291 26.32 8.76 -8.67
CA VAL A 291 27.65 9.23 -9.11
C VAL A 291 27.56 10.61 -9.75
#